data_AF-A0A0L7QJB3-F1
#
_entry.id   AF-A0A0L7QJB3-F1
#
_cell.length_a   1.000
_cell.length_b   1.000
_cell.length_c   1.000
_cell.angle_alpha   90.00
_cell.angle_beta   90.00
_cell.angle_gamma   90.00
#
_symmetry.space_group_name_H-M   'P 1'
#
loop_
_entity.id
_entity.type
_entity.pdbx_description
1 polymer ?
#
loop_
_entity_poly.entity_id
_entity_poly.type
_entity_poly.pdbx_seq_one_letter_code
_entity_poly.pdbx_strand_id
1 'polypeptide(L)' 'WPPRSPYLSPLDHFLWGTLKTEVYREPPTTVEDMQERTREACATLASETIRDHMRIIWMELSLISR' A
#
# COMPACT_ATOMS: atom_id res chain seq x y z
N TRP A 1 -2.60 -15.16 18.96
CA TRP A 1 -2.38 -13.76 18.52
C TRP A 1 -3.08 -12.86 19.52
N PRO A 2 -2.45 -11.81 20.10
CA PRO A 2 -3.14 -11.08 21.15
C PRO A 2 -4.31 -10.29 20.52
N PRO A 3 -5.43 -10.21 21.23
CA PRO A 3 -6.60 -9.47 20.78
C PRO A 3 -6.30 -7.98 20.93
N ARG A 4 -6.36 -7.24 19.81
CA ARG A 4 -6.00 -5.80 19.62
C ARG A 4 -4.56 -5.55 19.19
N SER A 5 -4.24 -5.89 17.95
CA SER A 5 -3.12 -5.25 17.22
C SER A 5 -3.68 -4.04 16.47
N PRO A 6 -3.45 -2.79 16.94
CA PRO A 6 -3.89 -1.56 16.25
C PRO A 6 -2.94 -1.18 15.11
N TYR A 7 -2.25 -2.14 14.52
CA TYR A 7 -1.32 -1.89 13.42
C TYR A 7 -1.99 -2.24 12.10
N LEU A 8 -2.82 -1.30 11.61
CA LEU A 8 -2.68 -0.95 10.20
C LEU A 8 -1.23 -0.49 10.08
N SER A 9 -0.41 -1.22 9.34
CA SER A 9 0.95 -0.76 9.11
C SER A 9 0.88 0.64 8.50
N PRO A 10 1.88 1.51 8.72
CA PRO A 10 1.97 2.77 7.99
C PRO A 10 1.83 2.57 6.46
N LEU A 11 2.27 1.40 5.97
CA LEU A 11 2.06 0.94 4.61
C LEU A 11 0.58 0.71 4.27
N ASP A 12 -0.22 0.11 5.14
CA ASP A 12 -1.66 -0.06 4.90
C ASP A 12 -2.40 1.28 4.86
N HIS A 13 -2.04 2.23 5.73
CA HIS A 13 -2.63 3.58 5.72
C HIS A 13 -2.24 4.35 4.45
N PHE A 14 -0.96 4.30 4.08
CA PHE A 14 -0.43 4.90 2.86
C PHE A 14 -1.07 4.27 1.62
N LEU A 15 -1.06 2.94 1.51
CA LEU A 15 -1.60 2.19 0.39
C LEU A 15 -3.09 2.49 0.21
N TRP A 16 -3.86 2.53 1.30
CA TRP A 16 -5.29 2.84 1.22
C TRP A 16 -5.56 4.30 0.84
N GLY A 17 -4.73 5.24 1.28
CA GLY A 17 -4.80 6.65 0.85
C GLY A 17 -4.50 6.81 -0.63
N THR A 18 -3.45 6.16 -1.12
CA THR A 18 -3.03 6.24 -2.52
C THR A 18 -4.00 5.50 -3.44
N LEU A 19 -4.48 4.32 -3.06
CA LEU A 19 -5.52 3.59 -3.83
C LEU A 19 -6.78 4.41 -3.99
N LYS A 20 -7.25 5.07 -2.93
CA LYS A 20 -8.39 5.98 -3.04
C LYS A 20 -8.11 7.14 -4.00
N THR A 21 -6.91 7.68 -3.98
CA THR A 21 -6.55 8.79 -4.85
C THR A 21 -6.55 8.36 -6.32
N GLU A 22 -6.00 7.19 -6.64
CA GLU A 22 -5.93 6.70 -8.03
C GLU A 22 -7.26 6.14 -8.56
N VAL A 23 -7.97 5.35 -7.75
CA VAL A 23 -9.25 4.75 -8.15
C VAL A 23 -10.35 5.80 -8.30
N TYR A 24 -10.33 6.86 -7.50
CA TYR A 24 -11.33 7.95 -7.57
C TYR A 24 -10.82 9.21 -8.29
N ARG A 25 -9.66 9.15 -8.95
CA ARG A 25 -9.12 10.27 -9.74
C ARG A 25 -10.05 10.72 -10.85
N GLU A 26 -10.81 9.78 -11.40
CA GLU A 26 -11.79 10.01 -12.45
C GLU A 26 -13.14 9.48 -11.97
N PRO A 27 -14.26 10.09 -12.41
CA PRO A 27 -15.60 9.68 -11.99
C PRO A 27 -15.83 8.18 -12.22
N PRO A 28 -16.37 7.44 -11.24
CA PRO A 28 -16.73 6.05 -11.43
C PRO A 28 -17.73 5.91 -12.58
N THR A 29 -17.40 5.10 -13.59
CA THR A 29 -18.30 4.85 -14.73
C THR A 29 -19.00 3.51 -14.59
N THR A 30 -18.26 2.41 -14.47
CA THR A 30 -18.80 1.05 -14.27
C THR A 30 -18.06 0.30 -13.17
N VAL A 31 -18.66 -0.79 -12.68
CA VAL A 31 -18.04 -1.65 -11.66
C VAL A 31 -16.77 -2.29 -12.21
N GLU A 32 -16.79 -2.69 -13.47
CA GLU A 32 -15.67 -3.32 -14.17
C GLU A 32 -14.49 -2.34 -14.31
N ASP A 33 -14.76 -1.08 -14.67
CA ASP A 33 -13.74 -0.02 -14.76
C ASP A 33 -13.09 0.24 -13.39
N MET A 34 -13.90 0.35 -12.34
CA MET A 34 -13.40 0.54 -10.98
C MET A 34 -12.55 -0.65 -10.48
N GLN A 35 -12.93 -1.88 -10.85
CA GLN A 35 -12.13 -3.07 -10.55
C GLN A 35 -10.79 -3.05 -11.30
N GLU A 36 -10.79 -2.68 -12.58
CA GLU A 36 -9.57 -2.64 -13.37
C GLU A 36 -8.60 -1.58 -12.87
N ARG A 37 -9.10 -0.38 -12.60
CA ARG A 37 -8.31 0.71 -11.99
C ARG A 37 -7.75 0.34 -10.62
N THR A 38 -8.50 -0.42 -9.83
CA THR A 38 -8.00 -0.96 -8.56
C THR A 38 -6.84 -1.94 -8.78
N ARG A 39 -6.92 -2.81 -9.80
CA ARG A 39 -5.83 -3.74 -10.15
C ARG A 39 -4.60 -3.01 -10.65
N GLU A 40 -4.77 -2.03 -11.55
CA GLU A 40 -3.68 -1.22 -12.10
C GLU A 40 -2.98 -0.40 -11.02
N ALA A 41 -3.75 0.25 -10.13
CA ALA A 41 -3.21 0.99 -9.01
C ALA A 41 -2.45 0.06 -8.04
N CYS A 42 -2.98 -1.13 -7.74
CA CYS A 42 -2.28 -2.13 -6.94
C CYS A 42 -0.98 -2.60 -7.59
N ALA A 43 -0.97 -2.89 -8.90
CA ALA A 43 0.21 -3.38 -9.61
C ALA A 43 1.34 -2.33 -9.65
N THR A 44 0.97 -1.06 -9.84
CA THR A 44 1.89 0.07 -9.83
C THR A 44 2.46 0.29 -8.42
N LEU A 45 1.60 0.35 -7.41
CA LEU A 45 2.00 0.64 -6.03
C LEU A 45 2.79 -0.51 -5.38
N ALA A 46 2.44 -1.76 -5.65
CA ALA A 46 3.12 -2.93 -5.08
C ALA A 46 4.59 -3.01 -5.51
N SER A 47 4.93 -2.53 -6.71
CA SER A 47 6.28 -2.69 -7.26
C SER A 47 7.30 -1.70 -6.72
N GLU A 48 6.91 -0.44 -6.52
CA GLU A 48 7.77 0.62 -5.97
C GLU A 48 7.71 0.66 -4.44
N THR A 49 6.49 0.71 -3.89
CA THR A 49 6.30 0.99 -2.46
C THR A 49 6.81 -0.14 -1.57
N ILE A 50 6.54 -1.40 -1.95
CA ILE A 50 6.98 -2.57 -1.16
C ILE A 50 8.51 -2.67 -1.19
N ARG A 51 9.14 -2.39 -2.33
CA ARG A 51 10.60 -2.45 -2.48
C ARG A 51 11.30 -1.40 -1.63
N ASP A 52 10.82 -0.16 -1.68
CA ASP A 52 11.42 0.94 -0.93
C ASP A 52 11.18 0.81 0.57
N HIS A 53 9.98 0.39 1.00
CA HIS A 53 9.70 0.14 2.41
C HIS A 53 10.45 -1.09 2.93
N MET A 54 10.54 -2.17 2.17
CA MET A 54 11.37 -3.33 2.55
C MET A 54 12.82 -2.93 2.73
N ARG A 55 13.34 -2.04 1.88
CA ARG A 55 14.72 -1.54 1.97
C ARG A 55 14.94 -0.68 3.24
N ILE A 56 14.00 0.20 3.58
CA ILE A 56 14.06 1.01 4.81
C ILE A 56 13.99 0.12 6.06
N ILE A 57 13.02 -0.80 6.11
CA ILE A 57 12.86 -1.72 7.24
C ILE A 57 14.09 -2.63 7.39
N TRP A 58 14.64 -3.14 6.28
CA TRP A 58 15.88 -3.92 6.31
C TRP A 58 17.07 -3.12 6.84
N MET A 59 17.17 -1.84 6.46
CA MET A 59 18.26 -0.96 6.88
C MET A 59 18.16 -0.64 8.39
N GLU A 60 16.95 -0.35 8.89
CA GLU A 60 16.68 -0.16 10.32
C GLU A 60 16.98 -1.42 11.15
N LEU A 61 16.51 -2.59 10.70
CA LEU A 61 16.79 -3.86 11.39
C LEU A 61 18.28 -4.22 11.39
N SER A 62 19.01 -3.86 10.33
CA SER A 62 20.47 -4.06 10.27
C SER A 62 21.26 -3.15 11.21
N LEU A 63 20.73 -1.96 11.53
CA LEU A 63 21.31 -1.01 12.48
C LEU A 63 21.05 -1.43 13.94
N ILE A 64 19.91 -2.06 14.20
CA ILE A 64 19.54 -2.58 15.53
C ILE A 64 20.31 -3.86 15.87
N SER A 65 20.79 -4.60 14.87
CA SER A 65 21.55 -5.85 15.03
C SER A 65 23.07 -5.64 15.22
N ARG A 66 23.53 -4.41 15.47
CA ARG A 66 24.95 -4.04 15.62
C ARG A 66 25.22 -3.43 16.99
#